data_AF-A0A3N5T5R4-F1
#
_entry.id   AF-A0A3N5T5R4-F1
#
_cell.length_a   1.000
_cell.length_b   1.000
_cell.length_c   1.000
_cell.angle_alpha   90.00
_cell.angle_beta   90.00
_cell.angle_gamma   90.00
#
_symmetry.space_group_name_H-M   'P 1'
#
loop_
_entity.id
_entity.type
_entity.pdbx_description
1 polymer ?
#
loop_
_entity_poly.entity_id
_entity_poly.type
_entity_poly.pdbx_seq_one_letter_code
_entity_poly.pdbx_strand_id
1 'polypeptide(L)'
;MSLRLFRIPAYYVGYLAGFYAHRPDLMRESYSTQHAALMADAFNQSNAYTQALIERGYDVFDVFAYAEPLQKRWAAENGIAYQDENWVTDILFAQIERFQPDVLWIEPWEKLFGAEFIEHCRAISPALRLVIGQCGEAHPGIEFYRAHDLVISCAPEVIDLYRQQGARAEVLPHGFEPRLLPLIAQSDPASPIPPADLGFVGQFIFGDQFHTARAHIMLALAQQVELAIYGEVFVPDFRAKKHK
;
A
#
# COMPACT_ATOMS: atom_id res chain seq x y z
N MET A 1 6.86 17.06 22.83
CA MET A 1 6.92 15.62 22.50
C MET A 1 6.65 15.50 21.02
N SER A 2 7.44 14.70 20.30
CA SER A 2 7.17 14.36 18.90
C SER A 2 5.90 13.50 18.83
N LEU A 3 5.06 13.72 17.82
CA LEU A 3 3.92 12.84 17.55
C LEU A 3 4.40 11.57 16.86
N ARG A 4 3.90 10.43 17.32
CA ARG A 4 4.27 9.11 16.83
C ARG A 4 3.24 8.64 15.81
N LEU A 5 3.67 8.40 14.58
CA LEU A 5 2.81 8.01 13.46
C LEU A 5 3.18 6.61 12.99
N PHE A 6 2.22 5.69 13.11
CA PHE A 6 2.33 4.34 12.58
C PHE A 6 1.59 4.29 11.24
N ARG A 7 2.28 3.93 10.17
CA ARG A 7 1.71 3.87 8.82
C ARG A 7 1.71 2.45 8.29
N ILE A 8 0.60 2.04 7.71
CA ILE A 8 0.43 0.78 7.02
C ILE A 8 0.23 1.12 5.54
N PRO A 9 1.32 1.19 4.74
CA PRO A 9 1.20 1.49 3.32
C PRO A 9 0.57 0.33 2.53
N ALA A 10 -0.11 0.67 1.43
CA ALA A 10 -0.70 -0.33 0.55
C ALA A 10 0.38 -0.90 -0.39
N TYR A 11 0.70 -2.18 -0.20
CA TYR A 11 1.63 -2.93 -1.04
C TYR A 11 0.90 -4.16 -1.59
N TYR A 12 0.88 -4.29 -2.91
CA TYR A 12 0.26 -5.45 -3.54
C TYR A 12 1.02 -6.73 -3.21
N VAL A 13 0.29 -7.80 -2.90
CA VAL A 13 0.89 -9.13 -2.64
C VAL A 13 1.69 -9.63 -3.84
N GLY A 14 1.23 -9.35 -5.07
CA GLY A 14 1.96 -9.68 -6.30
C GLY A 14 3.31 -8.99 -6.39
N TYR A 15 3.37 -7.69 -6.06
CA TYR A 15 4.63 -6.95 -5.98
C TYR A 15 5.56 -7.57 -4.92
N LEU A 16 5.05 -7.82 -3.71
CA LEU A 16 5.86 -8.38 -2.62
C LEU A 16 6.41 -9.77 -2.97
N ALA A 17 5.59 -10.63 -3.58
CA ALA A 17 6.03 -11.94 -4.06
C ALA A 17 7.16 -11.82 -5.09
N GLY A 18 7.00 -10.92 -6.08
CA GLY A 18 8.05 -10.62 -7.05
C GLY A 18 9.31 -10.07 -6.39
N PHE A 19 9.18 -9.14 -5.44
CA PHE A 19 10.29 -8.51 -4.73
C PHE A 19 11.19 -9.54 -4.04
N TYR A 20 10.60 -10.51 -3.33
CA TYR A 20 11.33 -11.58 -2.65
C TYR A 20 11.80 -12.69 -3.60
N ALA A 21 11.06 -13.00 -4.67
CA ALA A 21 11.48 -13.98 -5.67
C ALA A 21 12.80 -13.58 -6.36
N HIS A 22 12.99 -12.28 -6.63
CA HIS A 22 14.24 -11.75 -7.18
C HIS A 22 15.36 -11.58 -6.13
N ARG A 23 15.05 -11.75 -4.84
CA ARG A 23 15.98 -11.53 -3.72
C ARG A 23 15.81 -12.64 -2.66
N PRO A 24 16.03 -13.91 -3.01
CA PRO A 24 15.72 -15.02 -2.11
C PRO A 24 16.51 -15.00 -0.80
N ASP A 25 17.77 -14.54 -0.85
CA ASP A 25 18.63 -14.43 0.33
C ASP A 25 18.11 -13.41 1.35
N LEU A 26 17.43 -12.36 0.87
CA LEU A 26 16.87 -11.29 1.70
C LEU A 26 15.85 -11.81 2.71
N MET A 27 15.11 -12.89 2.41
CA MET A 27 14.15 -13.50 3.33
C MET A 27 14.78 -14.00 4.64
N ARG A 28 16.09 -14.27 4.63
CA ARG A 28 16.84 -14.77 5.79
C ARG A 28 17.48 -13.65 6.60
N GLU A 29 17.55 -12.45 6.05
CA GLU A 29 18.13 -11.28 6.69
C GLU A 29 17.25 -10.76 7.84
N SER A 30 17.80 -9.82 8.60
CA SER A 30 17.09 -9.17 9.71
C SER A 30 15.89 -8.35 9.23
N TYR A 31 14.94 -8.06 10.13
CA TYR A 31 13.80 -7.19 9.82
C TYR A 31 14.26 -5.84 9.26
N SER A 32 15.26 -5.23 9.89
CA SER A 32 15.74 -3.90 9.48
C SER A 32 16.37 -3.93 8.09
N THR A 33 17.11 -4.98 7.74
CA THR A 33 17.67 -5.16 6.39
C THR A 33 16.57 -5.31 5.34
N GLN A 34 15.57 -6.17 5.60
CA GLN A 34 14.45 -6.39 4.70
C GLN A 34 13.59 -5.13 4.53
N HIS A 35 13.33 -4.41 5.62
CA HIS A 35 12.58 -3.15 5.63
C HIS A 35 13.29 -2.07 4.82
N ALA A 36 14.59 -1.89 5.04
CA ALA A 36 15.41 -0.94 4.30
C ALA A 36 15.42 -1.24 2.80
N ALA A 37 15.47 -2.53 2.42
CA ALA A 37 15.42 -2.93 1.02
C ALA A 37 14.06 -2.61 0.37
N LEU A 38 12.94 -2.84 1.05
CA LEU A 38 11.60 -2.46 0.56
C LEU A 38 11.45 -0.94 0.41
N MET A 39 12.01 -0.17 1.35
CA MET A 39 12.05 1.29 1.26
C MET A 39 12.88 1.78 0.08
N ALA A 40 14.04 1.16 -0.14
CA ALA A 40 14.97 1.52 -1.22
C ALA A 40 14.46 1.15 -2.62
N ASP A 41 13.56 0.18 -2.74
CA ASP A 41 12.99 -0.25 -4.03
C ASP A 41 12.07 0.81 -4.66
N ALA A 42 11.73 1.87 -3.91
CA ALA A 42 10.98 3.03 -4.40
C ALA A 42 9.59 2.71 -5.01
N PHE A 43 8.98 1.58 -4.61
CA PHE A 43 7.65 1.20 -5.06
C PHE A 43 6.53 2.04 -4.40
N ASN A 44 5.47 2.31 -5.17
CA ASN A 44 4.29 3.08 -4.75
C ASN A 44 4.69 4.45 -4.13
N GLN A 45 4.22 4.75 -2.92
CA GLN A 45 4.54 5.98 -2.20
C GLN A 45 5.90 5.91 -1.47
N SER A 46 6.56 4.74 -1.51
CA SER A 46 7.87 4.47 -0.88
C SER A 46 7.95 5.10 0.52
N ASN A 47 9.08 5.74 0.83
CA ASN A 47 9.34 6.51 2.05
C ASN A 47 9.07 8.02 1.88
N ALA A 48 8.34 8.45 0.84
CA ALA A 48 8.14 9.87 0.57
C ALA A 48 7.41 10.57 1.73
N TYR A 49 6.28 10.00 2.16
CA TYR A 49 5.54 10.52 3.33
C TYR A 49 6.34 10.40 4.62
N THR A 50 7.00 9.27 4.83
CA THR A 50 7.85 9.00 6.00
C THR A 50 8.85 10.12 6.23
N GLN A 51 9.55 10.51 5.17
CA GLN A 51 10.64 11.47 5.23
C GLN A 51 10.09 12.89 5.40
N ALA A 52 9.04 13.24 4.65
CA ALA A 52 8.36 14.53 4.80
C ALA A 52 7.79 14.74 6.23
N LEU A 53 7.34 13.65 6.88
CA LEU A 53 6.83 13.68 8.25
C LEU A 53 7.97 13.74 9.28
N ILE A 54 9.05 12.96 9.11
CA ILE A 54 10.24 13.03 9.97
C ILE A 54 10.84 14.45 9.96
N GLU A 55 10.94 15.09 8.79
CA GLU A 55 11.42 16.47 8.65
C GLU A 55 10.55 17.49 9.40
N ARG A 56 9.27 17.16 9.64
CA ARG A 56 8.32 17.97 10.42
C ARG A 56 8.32 17.62 11.91
N GLY A 57 9.21 16.73 12.33
CA GLY A 57 9.41 16.36 13.73
C GLY A 57 8.47 15.27 14.23
N TYR A 58 7.93 14.42 13.33
CA TYR A 58 7.21 13.20 13.71
C TYR A 58 8.18 12.03 13.90
N ASP A 59 7.83 11.12 14.81
CA ASP A 59 8.44 9.79 14.91
C ASP A 59 7.59 8.84 14.06
N VAL A 60 8.12 8.36 12.93
CA VAL A 60 7.33 7.62 11.94
C VAL A 60 7.81 6.18 11.83
N PHE A 61 6.86 5.24 11.82
CA PHE A 61 7.13 3.83 11.58
C PHE A 61 6.19 3.27 10.52
N ASP A 62 6.74 2.94 9.35
CA ASP A 62 6.00 2.29 8.28
C ASP A 62 6.09 0.77 8.38
N VAL A 63 4.97 0.08 8.18
CA VAL A 63 4.87 -1.36 8.31
C VAL A 63 4.22 -1.97 7.08
N PHE A 64 5.00 -2.75 6.35
CA PHE A 64 4.54 -3.54 5.20
C PHE A 64 3.78 -4.78 5.70
N ALA A 65 2.49 -4.61 6.02
CA ALA A 65 1.67 -5.62 6.70
C ALA A 65 1.69 -6.99 6.03
N TYR A 66 1.63 -7.03 4.69
CA TYR A 66 1.56 -8.28 3.92
C TYR A 66 2.93 -8.84 3.49
N ALA A 67 4.04 -8.21 3.88
CA ALA A 67 5.38 -8.73 3.60
C ALA A 67 5.72 -9.88 4.56
N GLU A 68 5.19 -11.08 4.29
CA GLU A 68 5.27 -12.22 5.20
C GLU A 68 6.70 -12.54 5.69
N PRO A 69 7.74 -12.64 4.84
CA PRO A 69 9.10 -12.92 5.31
C PRO A 69 9.62 -11.87 6.30
N LEU A 70 9.32 -10.58 6.03
CA LEU A 70 9.67 -9.44 6.89
C LEU A 70 8.94 -9.54 8.24
N GLN A 71 7.62 -9.75 8.22
CA GLN A 71 6.81 -9.74 9.43
C GLN A 71 7.14 -10.93 10.34
N LYS A 72 7.27 -12.14 9.77
CA LYS A 72 7.66 -13.33 10.52
C LYS A 72 9.08 -13.21 11.09
N ARG A 73 10.00 -12.55 10.37
CA ARG A 73 11.34 -12.21 10.89
C ARG A 73 11.24 -11.28 12.09
N TRP A 74 10.44 -10.21 12.00
CA TRP A 74 10.23 -9.29 13.12
C TRP A 74 9.67 -10.02 14.35
N ALA A 75 8.67 -10.88 14.17
CA ALA A 75 8.08 -11.63 15.26
C ALA A 75 9.10 -12.53 15.96
N ALA A 76 9.91 -13.27 15.18
CA ALA A 76 10.97 -14.12 15.70
C ALA A 76 12.06 -13.32 16.46
N GLU A 77 12.49 -12.17 15.93
CA GLU A 77 13.49 -11.30 16.57
C GLU A 77 12.99 -10.70 17.90
N ASN A 78 11.68 -10.59 18.07
CA ASN A 78 11.05 -9.93 19.21
C ASN A 78 10.29 -10.89 20.14
N GLY A 79 10.38 -12.20 19.92
CA GLY A 79 9.74 -13.22 20.74
C GLY A 79 8.21 -13.15 20.71
N ILE A 80 7.63 -12.69 19.60
CA ILE A 80 6.18 -12.57 19.41
C ILE A 80 5.62 -13.86 18.84
N ALA A 81 4.65 -14.43 19.55
CA ALA A 81 3.86 -15.55 19.06
C ALA A 81 2.70 -15.04 18.19
N TYR A 82 2.33 -15.82 17.18
CA TYR A 82 1.21 -15.54 16.29
C TYR A 82 0.59 -16.86 15.82
N GLN A 83 -0.67 -16.82 15.40
CA GLN A 83 -1.32 -17.95 14.72
C GLN A 83 -1.12 -17.85 13.21
N ASP A 84 -0.92 -18.98 12.53
CA ASP A 84 -0.66 -18.99 11.09
C ASP A 84 -1.84 -18.45 10.28
N GLU A 85 -3.08 -18.52 10.78
CA GLU A 85 -4.24 -17.96 10.11
C GLU A 85 -4.38 -16.44 10.31
N ASN A 86 -3.82 -15.89 11.40
CA ASN A 86 -4.00 -14.50 11.83
C ASN A 86 -2.68 -13.74 11.96
N TRP A 87 -1.60 -14.24 11.35
CA TRP A 87 -0.25 -13.71 11.55
C TRP A 87 -0.15 -12.21 11.24
N VAL A 88 -0.90 -11.72 10.25
CA VAL A 88 -0.92 -10.30 9.87
C VAL A 88 -1.35 -9.45 11.07
N THR A 89 -2.51 -9.76 11.65
CA THR A 89 -3.05 -8.97 12.76
C THR A 89 -2.28 -9.17 14.05
N ASP A 90 -1.88 -10.40 14.37
CA ASP A 90 -1.14 -10.70 15.61
C ASP A 90 0.18 -9.91 15.65
N ILE A 91 0.91 -9.90 14.53
CA ILE A 91 2.19 -9.20 14.42
C ILE A 91 1.98 -7.68 14.37
N LEU A 92 0.98 -7.19 13.62
CA LEU A 92 0.64 -5.77 13.58
C LEU A 92 0.26 -5.24 14.96
N PHE A 93 -0.56 -5.95 15.72
CA PHE A 93 -0.95 -5.55 17.06
C PHE A 93 0.27 -5.51 17.99
N ALA A 94 1.16 -6.50 17.94
CA ALA A 94 2.40 -6.44 18.72
C ALA A 94 3.30 -5.26 18.32
N GLN A 95 3.38 -4.92 17.04
CA GLN A 95 4.11 -3.74 16.55
C GLN A 95 3.48 -2.43 17.03
N ILE A 96 2.15 -2.32 16.96
CA ILE A 96 1.39 -1.14 17.41
C ILE A 96 1.49 -0.98 18.93
N GLU A 97 1.32 -2.06 19.69
CA GLU A 97 1.47 -2.06 21.16
C GLU A 97 2.88 -1.65 21.57
N ARG A 98 3.90 -2.13 20.86
CA ARG A 98 5.28 -1.71 21.14
C ARG A 98 5.56 -0.27 20.74
N PHE A 99 5.02 0.17 19.60
CA PHE A 99 5.26 1.50 19.07
C PHE A 99 4.42 2.57 19.78
N GLN A 100 3.26 2.25 20.36
CA GLN A 100 2.38 3.23 21.03
C GLN A 100 2.14 4.51 20.20
N PRO A 101 1.50 4.41 19.02
CA PRO A 101 1.27 5.57 18.15
C PRO A 101 0.28 6.58 18.73
N ASP A 102 0.48 7.86 18.41
CA ASP A 102 -0.54 8.89 18.52
C ASP A 102 -1.49 8.85 17.30
N VAL A 103 -0.95 8.50 16.13
CA VAL A 103 -1.66 8.48 14.84
C VAL A 103 -1.45 7.14 14.14
N LEU A 104 -2.52 6.52 13.67
CA LEU A 104 -2.50 5.35 12.80
C LEU A 104 -2.98 5.75 11.40
N TRP A 105 -2.16 5.50 10.37
CA TRP A 105 -2.50 5.78 8.98
C TRP A 105 -2.55 4.47 8.19
N ILE A 106 -3.74 4.11 7.73
CA ILE A 106 -4.04 2.87 7.04
C ILE A 106 -4.38 3.18 5.58
N GLU A 107 -3.60 2.64 4.65
CA GLU A 107 -3.88 2.72 3.21
C GLU A 107 -4.64 1.53 2.63
N PRO A 108 -4.40 0.27 3.07
CA PRO A 108 -5.20 -0.84 2.62
C PRO A 108 -6.65 -0.72 3.15
N TRP A 109 -7.63 -0.94 2.28
CA TRP A 109 -9.05 -0.76 2.60
C TRP A 109 -9.79 -2.08 2.82
N GLU A 110 -9.09 -3.21 2.96
CA GLU A 110 -9.72 -4.50 3.20
C GLU A 110 -10.49 -4.51 4.52
N LYS A 111 -11.49 -5.41 4.62
CA LYS A 111 -12.30 -5.58 5.84
C LYS A 111 -11.47 -5.81 7.11
N LEU A 112 -10.26 -6.35 6.95
CA LEU A 112 -9.30 -6.55 8.03
C LEU A 112 -9.06 -5.26 8.82
N PHE A 113 -8.99 -4.11 8.15
CA PHE A 113 -8.71 -2.81 8.76
C PHE A 113 -9.99 -2.04 9.14
N GLY A 114 -11.08 -2.76 9.42
CA GLY A 114 -12.35 -2.21 9.84
C GLY A 114 -12.45 -1.88 11.34
N ALA A 115 -13.69 -1.76 11.82
CA ALA A 115 -14.00 -1.36 13.20
C ALA A 115 -13.29 -2.22 14.26
N GLU A 116 -13.35 -3.55 14.14
CA GLU A 116 -12.76 -4.47 15.13
C GLU A 116 -11.24 -4.27 15.28
N PHE A 117 -10.54 -4.09 14.17
CA PHE A 117 -9.10 -3.83 14.17
C PHE A 117 -8.78 -2.48 14.83
N ILE A 118 -9.53 -1.44 14.49
CA ILE A 118 -9.33 -0.09 15.03
C ILE A 118 -9.64 -0.05 16.53
N GLU A 119 -10.72 -0.70 16.97
CA GLU A 119 -11.09 -0.84 18.38
C GLU A 119 -9.98 -1.56 19.16
N HIS A 120 -9.43 -2.64 18.62
CA HIS A 120 -8.30 -3.34 19.23
C HIS A 120 -7.07 -2.45 19.33
N CYS A 121 -6.71 -1.73 18.25
CA CYS A 121 -5.58 -0.80 18.24
C CYS A 121 -5.69 0.27 19.33
N ARG A 122 -6.89 0.82 19.56
CA ARG A 122 -7.14 1.79 20.64
C ARG A 122 -7.03 1.17 22.03
N ALA A 123 -7.41 -0.09 22.19
CA ALA A 123 -7.30 -0.80 23.46
C ALA A 123 -5.83 -1.05 23.85
N ILE A 124 -4.99 -1.46 22.88
CA ILE A 124 -3.56 -1.72 23.11
C ILE A 124 -2.70 -0.46 23.06
N SER A 125 -3.20 0.64 22.50
CA SER A 125 -2.51 1.93 22.46
C SER A 125 -3.37 3.09 22.96
N PRO A 126 -3.36 3.36 24.28
CA PRO A 126 -4.16 4.45 24.87
C PRO A 126 -3.81 5.86 24.37
N ALA A 127 -2.63 6.04 23.75
CA ALA A 127 -2.21 7.32 23.17
C ALA A 127 -2.84 7.60 21.78
N LEU A 128 -3.38 6.55 21.13
CA LEU A 128 -3.92 6.61 19.79
C LEU A 128 -5.17 7.51 19.74
N ARG A 129 -5.00 8.69 19.14
CA ARG A 129 -6.04 9.74 19.08
C ARG A 129 -6.62 9.97 17.69
N LEU A 130 -5.95 9.47 16.65
CA LEU A 130 -6.35 9.71 15.27
C LEU A 130 -6.06 8.46 14.41
N VAL A 131 -7.09 7.98 13.73
CA VAL A 131 -7.00 6.89 12.76
C VAL A 131 -7.41 7.42 11.39
N ILE A 132 -6.48 7.40 10.45
CA ILE A 132 -6.62 7.91 9.08
C ILE A 132 -6.78 6.73 8.14
N GLY A 133 -7.85 6.72 7.35
CA GLY A 133 -8.02 5.80 6.23
C GLY A 133 -7.70 6.50 4.92
N GLN A 134 -6.91 5.89 4.04
CA GLN A 134 -6.59 6.46 2.74
C GLN A 134 -7.23 5.66 1.61
N CYS A 135 -8.06 6.33 0.83
CA CYS A 135 -8.61 5.80 -0.41
C CYS A 135 -7.76 6.26 -1.59
N GLY A 136 -6.84 5.39 -2.04
CA GLY A 136 -5.99 5.64 -3.23
C GLY A 136 -6.49 4.97 -4.52
N GLU A 137 -7.40 3.99 -4.40
CA GLU A 137 -7.83 3.12 -5.51
C GLU A 137 -9.28 2.69 -5.33
N ALA A 138 -9.91 2.23 -6.41
CA ALA A 138 -11.16 1.45 -6.40
C ALA A 138 -12.31 1.94 -5.50
N HIS A 139 -12.50 3.25 -5.29
CA HIS A 139 -13.68 3.91 -4.69
C HIS A 139 -14.54 3.02 -3.75
N PRO A 140 -13.98 2.40 -2.71
CA PRO A 140 -14.73 1.45 -1.90
C PRO A 140 -15.85 2.20 -1.16
N GLY A 141 -16.92 1.50 -0.84
CA GLY A 141 -18.03 2.11 -0.14
C GLY A 141 -17.60 2.63 1.24
N ILE A 142 -18.34 3.62 1.76
CA ILE A 142 -18.01 4.24 3.04
C ILE A 142 -17.99 3.25 4.22
N GLU A 143 -18.62 2.08 4.09
CA GLU A 143 -18.61 1.02 5.10
C GLU A 143 -17.20 0.61 5.54
N PHE A 144 -16.20 0.68 4.65
CA PHE A 144 -14.80 0.38 4.98
C PHE A 144 -14.15 1.45 5.86
N TYR A 145 -14.68 2.68 5.83
CA TYR A 145 -14.08 3.82 6.51
C TYR A 145 -14.88 4.35 7.70
N ARG A 146 -16.05 3.80 8.03
CA ARG A 146 -16.92 4.33 9.11
C ARG A 146 -16.25 4.42 10.48
N ALA A 147 -15.29 3.54 10.77
CA ALA A 147 -14.58 3.52 12.04
C ALA A 147 -13.31 4.41 12.05
N HIS A 148 -12.94 5.01 10.91
CA HIS A 148 -11.81 5.93 10.81
C HIS A 148 -12.25 7.33 11.24
N ASP A 149 -11.36 8.07 11.88
CA ASP A 149 -11.61 9.44 12.34
C ASP A 149 -11.49 10.46 11.21
N LEU A 150 -10.70 10.13 10.18
CA LEU A 150 -10.46 10.93 8.98
C LEU A 150 -10.25 10.00 7.80
N VAL A 151 -10.89 10.32 6.67
CA VAL A 151 -10.62 9.67 5.37
C VAL A 151 -9.90 10.65 4.46
N ILE A 152 -8.84 10.21 3.79
CA ILE A 152 -8.13 11.01 2.81
C ILE A 152 -8.15 10.33 1.45
N SER A 153 -8.17 11.11 0.38
CA SER A 153 -8.12 10.61 -0.99
C SER A 153 -7.56 11.67 -1.93
N CYS A 154 -6.93 11.23 -3.01
CA CYS A 154 -6.52 12.09 -4.11
C CYS A 154 -7.68 12.50 -5.02
N ALA A 155 -8.83 11.82 -4.94
CA ALA A 155 -10.00 12.03 -5.79
C ALA A 155 -11.04 12.93 -5.08
N PRO A 156 -11.23 14.20 -5.50
CA PRO A 156 -12.21 15.11 -4.88
C PRO A 156 -13.64 14.56 -4.88
N GLU A 157 -14.05 13.87 -5.95
CA GLU A 157 -15.37 13.27 -6.09
C GLU A 157 -15.65 12.19 -5.02
N VAL A 158 -14.62 11.43 -4.62
CA VAL A 158 -14.70 10.46 -3.52
C VAL A 158 -14.89 11.16 -2.19
N ILE A 159 -14.14 12.23 -1.97
CA ILE A 159 -14.22 13.02 -0.74
C ILE A 159 -15.60 13.65 -0.58
N ASP A 160 -16.16 14.19 -1.65
CA ASP A 160 -17.53 14.74 -1.64
C ASP A 160 -18.56 13.66 -1.33
N LEU A 161 -18.43 12.47 -1.92
CA LEU A 161 -19.30 11.32 -1.63
C LEU A 161 -19.22 10.91 -0.16
N TYR A 162 -18.01 10.77 0.40
CA TYR A 162 -17.82 10.37 1.79
C TYR A 162 -18.32 11.43 2.78
N ARG A 163 -18.14 12.72 2.47
CA ARG A 163 -18.72 13.82 3.26
C ARG A 163 -20.24 13.79 3.26
N GLN A 164 -20.87 13.56 2.10
CA GLN A 164 -22.33 13.40 1.99
C GLN A 164 -22.84 12.20 2.80
N GLN A 165 -22.01 11.18 2.98
CA GLN A 165 -22.31 9.99 3.78
C GLN A 165 -21.90 10.12 5.27
N GLY A 166 -21.51 11.32 5.70
CA GLY A 166 -21.28 11.68 7.11
C GLY A 166 -19.85 11.48 7.61
N ALA A 167 -18.90 11.12 6.74
CA ALA A 167 -17.50 10.98 7.14
C ALA A 167 -16.78 12.32 7.17
N ARG A 168 -15.82 12.45 8.08
CA ARG A 168 -14.81 13.50 8.00
C ARG A 168 -13.80 13.06 6.92
N ALA A 169 -13.79 13.76 5.79
CA ALA A 169 -12.92 13.42 4.67
C ALA A 169 -12.21 14.65 4.10
N GLU A 170 -10.96 14.50 3.65
CA GLU A 170 -10.13 15.58 3.10
C GLU A 170 -9.37 15.15 1.83
N VAL A 171 -9.17 16.09 0.92
CA VAL A 171 -8.38 15.82 -0.30
C VAL A 171 -6.89 15.87 0.04
N LEU A 172 -6.17 14.81 -0.33
CA LEU A 172 -4.71 14.76 -0.33
C LEU A 172 -4.21 14.46 -1.75
N PRO A 173 -3.78 15.48 -2.52
CA PRO A 173 -3.32 15.27 -3.89
C PRO A 173 -2.01 14.48 -3.91
N HIS A 174 -1.78 13.75 -5.01
CA HIS A 174 -0.48 13.13 -5.24
C HIS A 174 0.61 14.19 -5.38
N GLY A 175 1.80 13.87 -4.86
CA GLY A 175 3.01 14.64 -5.03
C GLY A 175 4.10 13.77 -5.66
N PHE A 176 4.93 14.37 -6.50
CA PHE A 176 6.14 13.73 -6.98
C PHE A 176 7.27 13.88 -5.94
N GLU A 177 8.02 12.81 -5.69
CA GLU A 177 9.16 12.79 -4.76
C GLU A 177 10.46 13.14 -5.50
N PRO A 178 11.01 14.36 -5.35
CA PRO A 178 12.18 14.79 -6.12
C PRO A 178 13.44 14.00 -5.80
N ARG A 179 13.53 13.36 -4.62
CA ARG A 179 14.68 12.53 -4.24
C ARG A 179 14.84 11.28 -5.09
N LEU A 180 13.82 10.90 -5.88
CA LEU A 180 13.93 9.81 -6.85
C LEU A 180 14.64 10.23 -8.15
N LEU A 181 14.73 11.53 -8.46
CA LEU A 181 15.34 12.00 -9.71
C LEU A 181 16.79 11.52 -9.91
N PRO A 182 17.69 11.55 -8.91
CA PRO A 182 19.04 11.03 -9.07
C PRO A 182 19.09 9.52 -9.30
N LEU A 183 18.14 8.75 -8.76
CA LEU A 183 18.04 7.31 -8.96
C LEU A 183 17.62 6.98 -10.39
N ILE A 184 16.69 7.78 -10.94
CA ILE A 184 16.25 7.66 -12.33
C ILE A 184 17.38 8.04 -13.29
N ALA A 185 18.14 9.10 -12.99
CA ALA A 185 19.25 9.56 -13.83
C ALA A 185 20.45 8.57 -13.88
N GLN A 186 20.53 7.65 -12.90
CA GLN A 186 21.54 6.59 -12.84
C GLN A 186 21.08 5.28 -13.49
N SER A 187 19.92 5.28 -14.17
CA SER A 187 19.41 4.09 -14.84
C SER A 187 20.44 3.51 -15.83
N ASP A 188 20.65 2.19 -15.71
CA ASP A 188 21.72 1.46 -16.37
C ASP A 188 21.59 1.58 -17.90
N PRO A 189 22.60 2.10 -18.63
CA PRO A 189 22.61 2.07 -20.09
C PRO A 189 22.61 0.64 -20.66
N ALA A 190 22.89 -0.39 -19.85
CA ALA A 190 22.73 -1.80 -20.18
C ALA A 190 21.37 -2.38 -19.76
N SER A 191 20.38 -1.54 -19.40
CA SER A 191 19.03 -1.98 -19.07
C SER A 191 18.49 -2.93 -20.16
N PRO A 192 18.01 -4.13 -19.79
CA PRO A 192 17.45 -5.08 -20.76
C PRO A 192 16.08 -4.64 -21.27
N ILE A 193 15.50 -3.57 -20.70
CA ILE A 193 14.23 -3.01 -21.16
C ILE A 193 14.55 -2.08 -22.35
N PRO A 194 14.08 -2.40 -23.56
CA PRO A 194 14.32 -1.55 -24.71
C PRO A 194 13.70 -0.17 -24.50
N PRO A 195 14.34 0.90 -25.02
CA PRO A 195 13.73 2.22 -25.02
C PRO A 195 12.39 2.17 -25.76
N ALA A 196 11.36 2.77 -25.16
CA ALA A 196 10.04 2.88 -25.75
C ALA A 196 9.73 4.37 -25.99
N ASP A 197 9.34 4.70 -27.22
CA ASP A 197 8.86 6.05 -27.56
C ASP A 197 7.54 6.38 -26.83
N LEU A 198 6.73 5.34 -26.58
CA LEU A 198 5.50 5.43 -25.80
C LEU A 198 5.38 4.20 -24.89
N GLY A 199 5.24 4.46 -23.59
CA GLY A 199 5.03 3.44 -22.57
C GLY A 199 3.76 3.70 -21.76
N PHE A 200 3.04 2.63 -21.43
CA PHE A 200 1.98 2.64 -20.44
C PHE A 200 2.39 1.78 -19.24
N VAL A 201 2.37 2.37 -18.04
CA VAL A 201 2.58 1.65 -16.79
C VAL A 201 1.26 1.60 -16.02
N GLY A 202 0.70 0.41 -15.85
CA GLY A 202 -0.56 0.24 -15.15
C GLY A 202 -1.25 -1.10 -15.41
N GLN A 203 -2.23 -1.39 -14.57
CA GLN A 203 -2.94 -2.68 -14.57
C GLN A 203 -4.15 -2.66 -15.52
N PHE A 204 -4.49 -3.82 -16.08
CA PHE A 204 -5.76 -4.06 -16.77
C PHE A 204 -6.56 -5.07 -15.97
N ILE A 205 -7.74 -4.67 -15.50
CA ILE A 205 -8.67 -5.57 -14.82
C ILE A 205 -9.90 -5.62 -15.72
N PHE A 206 -10.13 -6.74 -16.40
CA PHE A 206 -11.30 -6.90 -17.27
C PHE A 206 -12.52 -7.30 -16.45
N GLY A 207 -13.69 -6.75 -16.77
CA GLY A 207 -14.95 -7.02 -16.07
C GLY A 207 -15.86 -5.80 -16.01
N ASP A 208 -16.88 -5.86 -15.14
CA ASP A 208 -17.95 -4.86 -15.11
C ASP A 208 -17.57 -3.51 -14.49
N GLN A 209 -16.41 -3.39 -13.82
CA GLN A 209 -16.19 -2.25 -12.92
C GLN A 209 -14.84 -1.54 -13.03
N PHE A 210 -13.85 -2.05 -13.78
CA PHE A 210 -12.53 -1.43 -13.83
C PHE A 210 -11.91 -1.52 -15.22
N HIS A 211 -11.10 -0.53 -15.58
CA HIS A 211 -10.11 -0.52 -16.68
C HIS A 211 -10.54 -0.95 -18.10
N THR A 212 -11.80 -1.30 -18.37
CA THR A 212 -12.28 -1.69 -19.71
C THR A 212 -12.13 -0.55 -20.72
N ALA A 213 -12.53 0.68 -20.33
CA ALA A 213 -12.32 1.86 -21.17
C ALA A 213 -10.83 2.12 -21.44
N ARG A 214 -9.98 1.96 -20.41
CA ARG A 214 -8.52 2.05 -20.55
C ARG A 214 -7.99 1.00 -21.54
N ALA A 215 -8.43 -0.25 -21.44
CA ALA A 215 -8.03 -1.32 -22.34
C ALA A 215 -8.40 -1.00 -23.80
N HIS A 216 -9.62 -0.51 -24.05
CA HIS A 216 -10.02 -0.09 -25.40
C HIS A 216 -9.14 1.04 -25.96
N ILE A 217 -8.79 2.04 -25.14
CA ILE A 217 -7.89 3.13 -25.57
C ILE A 217 -6.50 2.57 -25.88
N MET A 218 -5.93 1.73 -25.02
CA MET A 218 -4.60 1.16 -25.23
C MET A 218 -4.55 0.26 -26.47
N LEU A 219 -5.60 -0.52 -26.73
CA LEU A 219 -5.72 -1.33 -27.94
C LEU A 219 -5.79 -0.46 -29.21
N ALA A 220 -6.55 0.64 -29.19
CA ALA A 220 -6.66 1.55 -30.33
C ALA A 220 -5.33 2.29 -30.61
N LEU A 221 -4.56 2.60 -29.56
CA LEU A 221 -3.22 3.19 -29.69
C LEU A 221 -2.20 2.19 -30.24
N ALA A 222 -2.19 0.96 -29.73
CA ALA A 222 -1.27 -0.09 -30.16
C ALA A 222 -1.43 -0.48 -31.65
N GLN A 223 -2.55 -0.16 -32.28
CA GLN A 223 -2.76 -0.34 -33.73
C GLN A 223 -2.09 0.74 -34.59
N GLN A 224 -1.72 1.88 -34.00
CA GLN A 224 -1.20 3.05 -34.71
C GLN A 224 0.26 3.37 -34.36
N VAL A 225 0.69 3.02 -33.15
CA VAL A 225 2.04 3.28 -32.65
C VAL A 225 2.55 2.07 -31.88
N GLU A 226 3.88 1.89 -31.87
CA GLU A 226 4.53 0.92 -30.99
C GLU A 226 4.35 1.37 -29.52
N LEU A 227 3.62 0.57 -28.75
CA LEU A 227 3.27 0.86 -27.36
C LEU A 227 3.84 -0.23 -26.45
N ALA A 228 4.77 0.14 -25.58
CA ALA A 228 5.22 -0.74 -24.52
C ALA A 228 4.21 -0.72 -23.36
N ILE A 229 3.82 -1.89 -22.87
CA ILE A 229 2.87 -2.03 -21.76
C ILE A 229 3.58 -2.73 -20.60
N TYR A 230 3.61 -2.08 -19.44
CA TYR A 230 4.19 -2.57 -18.20
C TYR A 230 3.10 -2.68 -17.13
N GLY A 231 2.74 -3.90 -16.77
CA GLY A 231 1.69 -4.18 -15.79
C GLY A 231 1.11 -5.59 -15.97
N GLU A 232 0.22 -5.98 -15.07
CA GLU A 232 -0.48 -7.26 -15.16
C GLU A 232 -1.84 -7.09 -15.84
N VAL A 233 -2.28 -8.19 -16.44
CA VAL A 233 -3.60 -8.31 -17.06
C VAL A 233 -4.41 -9.33 -16.26
N PHE A 234 -5.42 -8.86 -15.55
CA PHE A 234 -6.37 -9.70 -14.84
C PHE A 234 -7.58 -9.94 -15.74
N VAL A 235 -7.71 -11.18 -16.20
CA VAL A 235 -8.91 -11.67 -16.89
C VAL A 235 -9.71 -12.50 -15.89
N PRO A 236 -11.01 -12.22 -15.67
CA PRO A 236 -11.84 -13.04 -14.81
C PRO A 236 -11.78 -14.51 -15.26
N ASP A 237 -11.57 -15.43 -14.33
CA ASP A 237 -11.62 -16.85 -14.66
C ASP A 237 -13.07 -17.26 -14.92
N PHE A 238 -13.44 -17.37 -16.20
CA PHE A 238 -14.74 -17.84 -16.64
C PHE A 238 -14.89 -19.37 -16.58
N ARG A 239 -13.97 -20.11 -15.94
CA ARG A 239 -14.17 -21.53 -15.62
C ARG A 239 -15.32 -21.66 -14.63
N ALA A 240 -16.52 -21.81 -15.22
CA ALA A 240 -17.79 -22.02 -14.58
C ALA A 240 -17.69 -22.79 -13.26
N LYS A 241 -18.08 -22.14 -12.16
CA LYS A 241 -18.67 -22.86 -11.04
C LYS A 241 -19.96 -23.49 -11.57
N LYS A 242 -19.87 -24.74 -12.03
CA LYS A 242 -21.04 -25.62 -12.10
C LYS A 242 -21.51 -25.82 -10.67
N HIS A 243 -22.40 -24.94 -10.21
CA HIS A 243 -23.22 -25.23 -9.05
C HIS A 243 -24.09 -26.44 -9.42
N LYS A 244 -23.85 -27.56 -8.75
CA LYS A 244 -24.85 -28.62 -8.57
C LYS A 244 -25.68 -28.27 -7.35
#